data_AF-A0A1F1UNC3-F1
#
_entry.id   AF-A0A1F1UNC3-F1
#
_cell.length_a   1.000
_cell.length_b   1.000
_cell.length_c   1.000
_cell.angle_alpha   90.00
_cell.angle_beta   90.00
_cell.angle_gamma   90.00
#
_symmetry.space_group_name_H-M   'P 1'
#
loop_
_entity.id
_entity.type
_entity.pdbx_description
1 polymer ?
#
loop_
_entity_poly.entity_id
_entity_poly.type
_entity_poly.pdbx_seq_one_letter_code
_entity_poly.pdbx_strand_id
1 'polypeptide(L)'
;MLSTTRILDLLRVSLHVLVAVLLVVGLMGQLRIDDPLPGLVLSTVFAAVYMAGTVWHYEGRAYPSWAPYAWLAVVAALWVGLVQVSADFVWLEFPLVMLACVILPRWWELLAAAGLLCVSLWAVAGPSVGPGVGSGAGGNIGAVVGPSIGTVLAVFIVHAYRALRAEADHYKQMAEDLRSAQRERAAAEHAAGVAQERARLAREVHDTMAQGLSSIVLLGRALDKQLGDDAAARETLDVIRSTAADNLAEARRFVKANSADTASIEAASGGDTPQRVALPVRLERLARAASDRQR
;
A
#
# COMPACT_ATOMS: atom_id res chain seq x y z
N MET A 1 0.91 -9.87 -11.00
CA MET A 1 1.59 -8.72 -10.36
C MET A 1 2.70 -9.27 -9.47
N LEU A 2 3.97 -9.05 -9.83
CA LEU A 2 5.09 -9.36 -8.94
C LEU A 2 4.95 -8.48 -7.69
N SER A 3 5.11 -9.04 -6.48
CA SER A 3 5.08 -8.21 -5.27
C SER A 3 6.22 -7.19 -5.32
N THR A 4 6.02 -6.00 -4.75
CA THR A 4 7.04 -4.95 -4.65
C THR A 4 8.37 -5.49 -4.11
N THR A 5 8.31 -6.45 -3.18
CA THR A 5 9.46 -7.21 -2.65
C THR A 5 10.25 -7.95 -3.73
N ARG A 6 9.58 -8.69 -4.63
CA ARG A 6 10.26 -9.42 -5.71
C ARG A 6 10.97 -8.50 -6.69
N ILE A 7 10.41 -7.31 -6.94
CA ILE A 7 11.03 -6.31 -7.83
C ILE A 7 12.30 -5.75 -7.19
N LEU A 8 12.26 -5.45 -5.89
CA LEU A 8 13.42 -4.95 -5.14
C LEU A 8 14.54 -6.00 -5.05
N ASP A 9 14.18 -7.27 -4.82
CA ASP A 9 15.14 -8.37 -4.80
C ASP A 9 15.76 -8.58 -6.18
N LEU A 10 14.96 -8.52 -7.25
CA LEU A 10 15.45 -8.66 -8.62
C LEU A 10 16.39 -7.52 -9.04
N LEU A 11 16.08 -6.26 -8.67
CA LEU A 11 16.98 -5.12 -8.92
C LEU A 11 18.31 -5.26 -8.16
N ARG A 12 18.27 -5.79 -6.94
CA ARG A 12 19.48 -6.00 -6.13
C ARG A 12 20.34 -7.11 -6.72
N VAL A 13 19.72 -8.24 -7.05
CA VAL A 13 20.41 -9.37 -7.68
C VAL A 13 21.01 -8.95 -9.01
N SER A 14 20.29 -8.17 -9.82
CA SER A 14 20.82 -7.69 -11.11
C SER A 14 22.04 -6.79 -10.95
N LEU A 15 22.08 -5.93 -9.92
CA LEU A 15 23.27 -5.12 -9.61
C LEU A 15 24.48 -6.00 -9.22
N HIS A 16 24.28 -7.01 -8.38
CA HIS A 16 25.36 -7.93 -7.99
C HIS A 16 25.86 -8.77 -9.18
N VAL A 17 24.94 -9.26 -10.01
CA VAL A 17 25.26 -9.98 -11.25
C VAL A 17 26.06 -9.07 -12.18
N LEU A 18 25.66 -7.80 -12.33
CA LEU A 18 26.35 -6.83 -13.16
C LEU A 18 27.78 -6.58 -12.66
N VAL A 19 27.97 -6.35 -11.35
CA VAL A 19 29.31 -6.20 -10.76
C VAL A 19 30.15 -7.44 -10.97
N ALA A 20 29.59 -8.64 -10.75
CA ALA A 20 30.32 -9.89 -10.93
C ALA A 20 30.75 -10.11 -12.39
N VAL A 21 29.84 -9.90 -13.35
CA VAL A 21 30.13 -10.03 -14.79
C VAL A 21 31.23 -9.05 -15.21
N LEU A 22 31.12 -7.79 -14.82
CA LEU A 22 32.10 -6.76 -15.20
C LEU A 22 33.47 -6.96 -14.51
N LEU A 23 33.47 -7.48 -13.28
CA LEU A 23 34.71 -7.86 -12.60
C LEU A 23 35.39 -9.04 -13.32
N VAL A 24 34.63 -10.04 -13.79
CA VAL A 24 35.15 -11.14 -14.60
C VAL A 24 35.72 -10.64 -15.92
N VAL A 25 35.07 -9.67 -16.58
CA VAL A 25 35.60 -9.04 -17.80
C VAL A 25 36.96 -8.40 -17.54
N GLY A 26 37.12 -7.62 -16.46
CA GLY A 26 38.40 -7.04 -16.08
C GLY A 26 39.48 -8.09 -15.76
N LEU A 27 39.09 -9.17 -15.09
CA LEU A 27 39.97 -10.31 -14.80
C LEU A 27 40.41 -11.07 -16.06
N MET A 28 39.54 -11.21 -17.07
CA MET A 28 39.91 -11.79 -18.35
C MET A 28 40.98 -10.97 -19.08
N GLY A 29 40.97 -9.65 -18.90
CA GLY A 29 42.01 -8.74 -19.36
C GLY A 29 43.36 -9.01 -18.71
N GLN A 30 43.38 -9.26 -17.40
CA GLN A 30 44.59 -9.56 -16.62
C GLN A 30 45.33 -10.81 -17.09
N LEU A 31 44.62 -11.80 -17.63
CA LEU A 31 45.23 -13.05 -18.14
C LEU A 31 46.16 -12.82 -19.35
N ARG A 32 46.18 -11.61 -19.91
CA ARG A 32 47.03 -11.22 -21.05
C ARG A 32 48.30 -10.48 -20.65
N ILE A 33 48.52 -10.27 -19.35
CA ILE A 33 49.63 -9.49 -18.78
C ILE A 33 50.61 -10.42 -18.07
N ASP A 34 51.91 -10.11 -18.13
CA ASP A 34 52.98 -10.96 -17.59
C ASP A 34 52.99 -11.10 -16.05
N ASP A 35 52.43 -10.12 -15.31
CA ASP A 35 52.30 -10.15 -13.84
C ASP A 35 50.86 -9.87 -13.39
N PRO A 36 49.99 -10.90 -13.31
CA PRO A 36 48.58 -10.74 -12.97
C PRO A 36 48.31 -10.67 -11.46
N LEU A 37 49.31 -10.92 -10.60
CA LEU A 37 49.12 -11.05 -9.16
C LEU A 37 48.53 -9.78 -8.50
N PRO A 38 49.02 -8.56 -8.79
CA PRO A 38 48.45 -7.35 -8.21
C PRO A 38 46.98 -7.15 -8.57
N GLY A 39 46.60 -7.43 -9.82
CA GLY A 39 45.22 -7.32 -10.31
C GLY A 39 44.30 -8.33 -9.64
N LEU A 40 44.75 -9.58 -9.45
CA LEU A 40 43.99 -10.63 -8.77
C LEU A 40 43.76 -10.33 -7.29
N VAL A 41 44.81 -9.90 -6.58
CA VAL A 41 44.71 -9.52 -5.15
C VAL A 41 43.75 -8.35 -5.00
N LEU A 42 43.93 -7.28 -5.79
CA LEU A 42 43.08 -6.09 -5.68
C LEU A 42 41.62 -6.38 -6.06
N SER A 43 41.38 -7.22 -7.08
CA SER A 43 40.02 -7.65 -7.46
C SER A 43 39.34 -8.45 -6.35
N THR A 44 40.10 -9.29 -5.66
CA THR A 44 39.61 -10.08 -4.52
C THR A 44 39.25 -9.15 -3.35
N VAL A 45 40.10 -8.16 -3.05
CA VAL A 45 39.83 -7.15 -2.02
C VAL A 45 38.60 -6.31 -2.38
N PHE A 46 38.48 -5.85 -3.63
CA PHE A 46 37.30 -5.13 -4.12
C PHE A 46 36.03 -5.94 -3.92
N ALA A 47 36.01 -7.20 -4.38
CA ALA A 47 34.85 -8.08 -4.25
C ALA A 47 34.50 -8.33 -2.78
N ALA A 48 35.49 -8.58 -1.92
CA ALA A 48 35.26 -8.80 -0.50
C ALA A 48 34.67 -7.58 0.20
N VAL A 49 35.22 -6.38 -0.05
CA VAL A 49 34.71 -5.12 0.53
C VAL A 49 33.31 -4.80 0.00
N TYR A 50 33.08 -4.97 -1.30
CA TYR A 50 31.77 -4.79 -1.91
C TYR A 50 30.72 -5.75 -1.29
N MET A 51 31.06 -7.03 -1.17
CA MET A 51 30.16 -8.03 -0.58
C MET A 51 29.94 -7.79 0.92
N ALA A 52 30.98 -7.42 1.68
CA ALA A 52 30.85 -7.15 3.11
C ALA A 52 29.85 -6.01 3.38
N GLY A 53 29.93 -4.90 2.64
CA GLY A 53 28.99 -3.79 2.83
C GLY A 53 27.56 -4.13 2.42
N THR A 54 27.39 -4.90 1.34
CA THR A 54 26.06 -5.28 0.84
C THR A 54 25.38 -6.34 1.70
N VAL A 55 26.14 -7.30 2.24
CA VAL A 55 25.67 -8.28 3.23
C VAL A 55 25.32 -7.61 4.55
N TRP A 56 26.18 -6.70 5.05
CA TRP A 56 25.88 -5.96 6.28
C TRP A 56 24.57 -5.16 6.15
N HIS A 57 24.35 -4.51 5.00
CA HIS A 57 23.09 -3.85 4.70
C HIS A 57 21.90 -4.83 4.61
N TYR A 58 22.10 -6.01 4.01
CA TYR A 58 21.05 -7.04 3.88
C TYR A 58 20.62 -7.63 5.23
N GLU A 59 21.56 -7.86 6.14
CA GLU A 59 21.27 -8.35 7.49
C GLU A 59 20.45 -7.36 8.35
N GLY A 60 20.22 -6.13 7.86
CA GLY A 60 19.39 -5.14 8.54
C GLY A 60 19.98 -4.64 9.85
N ARG A 61 21.28 -4.85 10.08
CA ARG A 61 21.96 -4.36 11.28
C ARG A 61 22.01 -2.84 11.25
N ALA A 62 21.86 -2.21 12.41
CA ALA A 62 22.05 -0.77 12.54
C ALA A 62 23.50 -0.40 12.19
N TYR A 63 23.67 0.58 11.33
CA TYR A 63 24.95 1.20 11.01
C TYR A 63 24.81 2.73 11.07
N PRO A 64 25.88 3.46 11.41
CA PRO A 64 25.82 4.91 11.49
C PRO A 64 25.58 5.51 10.10
N SER A 65 24.98 6.70 10.06
CA SER A 65 24.61 7.39 8.81
C SER A 65 25.79 7.66 7.87
N TRP A 66 27.02 7.72 8.39
CA TRP A 66 28.22 7.93 7.58
C TRP A 66 28.74 6.65 6.88
N ALA A 67 28.37 5.46 7.37
CA ALA A 67 28.95 4.19 6.93
C ALA A 67 28.74 3.89 5.43
N PRO A 68 27.56 4.12 4.83
CA PRO A 68 27.36 3.90 3.39
C PRO A 68 28.26 4.80 2.53
N TYR A 69 28.51 6.04 2.95
CA TYR A 69 29.37 6.96 2.22
C TYR A 69 30.84 6.55 2.33
N ALA A 70 31.29 6.16 3.52
CA ALA A 70 32.65 5.64 3.71
C ALA A 70 32.87 4.35 2.93
N TRP A 71 31.91 3.42 2.96
CA TRP A 71 31.97 2.19 2.19
C TRP A 71 32.04 2.47 0.68
N LEU A 72 31.17 3.35 0.16
CA LEU A 72 31.21 3.74 -1.25
C LEU A 72 32.55 4.39 -1.61
N ALA A 73 33.10 5.25 -0.76
CA ALA A 73 34.42 5.86 -0.98
C ALA A 73 35.54 4.80 -1.05
N VAL A 74 35.52 3.80 -0.18
CA VAL A 74 36.49 2.69 -0.21
C VAL A 74 36.32 1.85 -1.48
N VAL A 75 35.09 1.49 -1.86
CA VAL A 75 34.82 0.72 -3.10
C VAL A 75 35.26 1.52 -4.33
N ALA A 76 35.00 2.82 -4.38
CA ALA A 76 35.47 3.70 -5.44
C ALA A 76 36.99 3.81 -5.48
N ALA A 77 37.67 3.94 -4.33
CA ALA A 77 39.13 3.99 -4.26
C ALA A 77 39.79 2.68 -4.73
N LEU A 78 39.22 1.53 -4.34
CA LEU A 78 39.66 0.22 -4.82
C LEU A 78 39.48 0.08 -6.33
N TRP A 79 38.36 0.58 -6.87
CA TRP A 79 38.13 0.62 -8.31
C TRP A 79 39.14 1.53 -9.04
N VAL A 80 39.44 2.71 -8.52
CA VAL A 80 40.50 3.58 -9.08
C VAL A 80 41.81 2.79 -9.15
N GLY A 81 42.16 2.07 -8.08
CA GLY A 81 43.33 1.19 -8.06
C GLY A 81 43.27 0.10 -9.14
N LEU A 82 42.13 -0.58 -9.31
CA LEU A 82 41.94 -1.58 -10.37
C LEU A 82 42.17 -0.99 -11.76
N VAL A 83 41.65 0.21 -11.99
CA VAL A 83 41.82 0.94 -13.25
C VAL A 83 43.29 1.31 -13.51
N GLN A 84 44.08 1.60 -12.48
CA GLN A 84 45.54 1.80 -12.62
C GLN A 84 46.27 0.52 -13.02
N VAL A 85 45.77 -0.65 -12.59
CA VAL A 85 46.36 -1.95 -12.94
C VAL A 85 45.95 -2.38 -14.35
N SER A 86 44.70 -2.13 -14.77
CA SER A 86 44.24 -2.32 -16.15
C SER A 86 43.03 -1.45 -16.48
N ALA A 87 43.05 -0.87 -17.68
CA ALA A 87 41.92 -0.13 -18.25
C ALA A 87 40.67 -1.02 -18.45
N ASP A 88 40.79 -2.35 -18.48
CA ASP A 88 39.65 -3.25 -18.62
C ASP A 88 38.68 -3.19 -17.43
N PHE A 89 39.13 -2.69 -16.27
CA PHE A 89 38.27 -2.47 -15.11
C PHE A 89 37.41 -1.19 -15.18
N VAL A 90 37.60 -0.35 -16.21
CA VAL A 90 36.80 0.87 -16.41
C VAL A 90 35.30 0.55 -16.48
N TRP A 91 34.91 -0.60 -17.01
CA TRP A 91 33.50 -0.98 -17.13
C TRP A 91 32.77 -1.09 -15.78
N LEU A 92 33.48 -1.36 -14.68
CA LEU A 92 32.91 -1.36 -13.32
C LEU A 92 32.40 0.03 -12.88
N GLU A 93 32.76 1.10 -13.60
CA GLU A 93 32.18 2.44 -13.41
C GLU A 93 30.64 2.40 -13.45
N PHE A 94 30.05 1.63 -14.36
CA PHE A 94 28.60 1.62 -14.56
C PHE A 94 27.81 1.30 -13.27
N PRO A 95 28.04 0.15 -12.60
CA PRO A 95 27.38 -0.12 -11.33
C PRO A 95 27.81 0.83 -10.19
N LEU A 96 29.03 1.38 -10.24
CA LEU A 96 29.50 2.39 -9.27
C LEU A 96 28.72 3.70 -9.37
N VAL A 97 28.43 4.18 -10.60
CA VAL A 97 27.59 5.36 -10.84
C VAL A 97 26.17 5.09 -10.37
N MET A 98 25.59 3.91 -10.66
CA MET A 98 24.29 3.54 -10.11
C MET A 98 24.30 3.57 -8.57
N LEU A 99 25.33 3.02 -7.96
CA LEU A 99 25.48 2.96 -6.51
C LEU A 99 25.65 4.36 -5.89
N ALA A 100 26.42 5.23 -6.54
CA ALA A 100 26.54 6.64 -6.16
C ALA A 100 25.18 7.34 -6.24
N CYS A 101 24.43 7.17 -7.33
CA CYS A 101 23.09 7.73 -7.44
C CYS A 101 22.13 7.21 -6.37
N VAL A 102 22.26 5.94 -5.95
CA VAL A 102 21.39 5.36 -4.91
C VAL A 102 21.76 5.85 -3.50
N ILE A 103 23.04 5.97 -3.18
CA ILE A 103 23.54 6.25 -1.83
C ILE A 103 23.65 7.76 -1.56
N LEU A 104 24.11 8.55 -2.54
CA LEU A 104 24.37 9.97 -2.34
C LEU A 104 23.08 10.80 -2.35
N PRO A 105 23.06 11.92 -1.60
CA PRO A 105 22.06 12.95 -1.79
C PRO A 105 22.06 13.49 -3.23
N ARG A 106 20.90 13.95 -3.68
CA ARG A 106 20.65 14.44 -5.06
C ARG A 106 21.63 15.51 -5.56
N TRP A 107 22.22 16.29 -4.66
CA TRP A 107 23.21 17.32 -5.00
C TRP A 107 24.60 16.75 -5.30
N TRP A 108 24.94 15.60 -4.72
CA TRP A 108 26.26 14.98 -4.87
C TRP A 108 26.28 13.85 -5.90
N GLU A 109 25.12 13.30 -6.29
CA GLU A 109 25.04 12.17 -7.23
C GLU A 109 25.70 12.49 -8.58
N LEU A 110 25.40 13.66 -9.15
CA LEU A 110 25.93 14.09 -10.45
C LEU A 110 27.42 14.43 -10.37
N LEU A 111 27.87 14.99 -9.24
CA LEU A 111 29.29 15.29 -9.02
C LEU A 111 30.11 14.00 -8.88
N ALA A 112 29.60 13.00 -8.17
CA ALA A 112 30.23 11.70 -8.07
C ALA A 112 30.25 10.97 -9.42
N ALA A 113 29.14 11.00 -10.17
CA ALA A 113 29.08 10.42 -11.51
C ALA A 113 30.09 11.09 -12.47
N ALA A 114 30.17 12.42 -12.46
CA ALA A 114 31.15 13.17 -13.24
C ALA A 114 32.59 12.86 -12.82
N GLY A 115 32.86 12.74 -11.52
CA GLY A 115 34.18 12.39 -10.99
C GLY A 115 34.63 10.99 -11.41
N LEU A 116 33.74 10.00 -11.31
CA LEU A 116 33.99 8.63 -11.79
C LEU A 116 34.26 8.60 -13.30
N LEU A 117 33.44 9.32 -14.08
CA LEU A 117 33.64 9.44 -15.52
C LEU A 117 34.98 10.11 -15.87
N CYS A 118 35.38 11.16 -15.15
CA CYS A 118 36.69 11.79 -15.34
C CYS A 118 37.84 10.80 -15.11
N VAL A 119 37.75 9.93 -14.10
CA VAL A 119 38.76 8.88 -13.86
C VAL A 119 38.78 7.89 -15.01
N SER A 120 37.63 7.42 -15.48
CA SER A 120 37.53 6.49 -16.61
C SER A 120 38.10 7.08 -17.89
N LEU A 121 37.74 8.33 -18.20
CA LEU A 121 38.25 9.04 -19.37
C LEU A 121 39.75 9.28 -19.27
N TRP A 122 40.26 9.63 -18.08
CA TRP A 122 41.69 9.79 -17.86
C TRP A 122 42.45 8.46 -18.03
N ALA A 123 41.90 7.35 -17.53
CA ALA A 123 42.53 6.04 -17.66
C ALA A 123 42.58 5.54 -19.11
N VAL A 124 41.59 5.89 -19.93
CA VAL A 124 41.51 5.46 -21.33
C VAL A 124 42.25 6.42 -22.27
N ALA A 125 42.21 7.73 -22.02
CA ALA A 125 42.79 8.75 -22.89
C ALA A 125 44.17 9.27 -22.42
N GLY A 126 44.60 8.89 -21.21
CA GLY A 126 45.85 9.36 -20.62
C GLY A 126 47.10 8.77 -21.29
N PRO A 127 48.28 9.39 -21.08
CA PRO A 127 49.55 8.82 -21.53
C PRO A 127 49.75 7.45 -20.87
N SER A 128 50.14 6.44 -21.64
CA SER A 128 50.45 5.11 -21.13
C SER A 128 51.65 5.14 -20.18
N VAL A 129 51.41 5.29 -18.87
CA VAL A 129 52.46 5.27 -17.83
C VAL A 129 52.64 3.83 -17.34
N GLY A 130 53.28 2.98 -18.15
CA GLY A 130 53.64 1.62 -17.71
C GLY A 130 54.13 0.70 -18.83
N PRO A 131 55.20 -0.09 -18.62
CA PRO A 131 55.63 -1.12 -19.56
C PRO A 131 54.61 -2.28 -19.49
N GLY A 132 53.81 -2.45 -20.54
CA GLY A 132 52.76 -3.47 -20.60
C GLY A 132 51.32 -2.94 -20.71
N VAL A 133 51.13 -1.62 -20.65
CA VAL A 133 49.85 -0.99 -21.04
C VAL A 133 49.77 -1.03 -22.56
N GLY A 134 49.37 -2.20 -23.07
CA GLY A 134 49.23 -2.49 -24.49
C GLY A 134 48.45 -1.38 -25.18
N SER A 135 49.08 -0.81 -26.19
CA SER A 135 48.52 0.18 -27.10
C SER A 135 47.28 -0.40 -27.79
N GLY A 136 46.09 -0.12 -27.26
CA GLY A 136 44.81 -0.40 -27.93
C GLY A 136 43.87 0.82 -28.01
N ALA A 137 44.12 1.85 -27.20
CA ALA A 137 43.25 3.02 -27.05
C ALA A 137 43.85 4.33 -27.58
N GLY A 138 44.87 4.27 -28.44
CA GLY A 138 45.24 5.41 -29.28
C GLY A 138 44.13 5.69 -30.30
N GLY A 139 43.13 6.49 -29.93
CA GLY A 139 42.11 7.01 -30.85
C GLY A 139 40.88 6.12 -31.10
N ASN A 140 40.65 5.07 -30.30
CA ASN A 140 39.44 4.26 -30.44
C ASN A 140 38.24 4.97 -29.76
N ILE A 141 37.37 5.56 -30.59
CA ILE A 141 36.14 6.25 -30.16
C ILE A 141 35.35 5.40 -29.15
N GLY A 142 35.32 4.07 -29.32
CA GLY A 142 34.60 3.17 -28.43
C GLY A 142 35.04 3.21 -26.97
N ALA A 143 36.32 3.50 -26.70
CA ALA A 143 36.87 3.50 -25.35
C ALA A 143 36.48 4.76 -24.55
N VAL A 144 36.21 5.87 -25.24
CA VAL A 144 35.65 7.11 -24.64
C VAL A 144 34.13 7.04 -24.59
N VAL A 145 33.51 6.54 -25.65
CA VAL A 145 32.06 6.46 -25.80
C VAL A 145 31.44 5.47 -24.83
N GLY A 146 32.08 4.33 -24.57
CA GLY A 146 31.59 3.29 -23.65
C GLY A 146 31.29 3.82 -22.24
N PRO A 147 32.30 4.35 -21.52
CA PRO A 147 32.12 4.98 -20.20
C PRO A 147 31.09 6.11 -20.20
N SER A 148 31.15 6.98 -21.22
CA SER A 148 30.24 8.13 -21.33
C SER A 148 28.78 7.70 -21.45
N ILE A 149 28.48 6.75 -22.34
CA ILE A 149 27.13 6.19 -22.50
C ILE A 149 26.73 5.44 -21.24
N GLY A 150 27.65 4.64 -20.68
CA GLY A 150 27.41 3.90 -19.44
C GLY A 150 26.97 4.80 -18.30
N THR A 151 27.67 5.91 -18.07
CA THR A 151 27.36 6.86 -17.00
C THR A 151 26.03 7.57 -17.22
N VAL A 152 25.75 8.04 -18.45
CA VAL A 152 24.45 8.64 -18.78
C VAL A 152 23.32 7.62 -18.56
N LEU A 153 23.51 6.39 -19.01
CA LEU A 153 22.51 5.33 -18.89
C LEU A 153 22.30 4.91 -17.42
N ALA A 154 23.36 4.82 -16.62
CA ALA A 154 23.28 4.51 -15.20
C ALA A 154 22.46 5.57 -14.44
N VAL A 155 22.79 6.86 -14.65
CA VAL A 155 22.03 7.99 -14.08
C VAL A 155 20.58 7.94 -14.55
N PHE A 156 20.35 7.77 -15.86
CA PHE A 156 19.00 7.68 -16.43
C PHE A 156 18.18 6.55 -15.81
N ILE A 157 18.74 5.33 -15.72
CA ILE A 157 18.04 4.16 -15.14
C ILE A 157 17.62 4.43 -13.70
N VAL A 158 18.51 4.97 -12.87
CA VAL A 158 18.19 5.25 -11.46
C VAL A 158 17.10 6.31 -11.35
N HIS A 159 17.16 7.36 -12.17
CA HIS A 159 16.16 8.43 -12.16
C HIS A 159 14.81 7.98 -12.73
N ALA A 160 14.81 7.21 -13.82
CA ALA A 160 13.61 6.62 -14.40
C ALA A 160 12.95 5.66 -13.41
N TYR A 161 13.73 4.83 -12.71
CA TYR A 161 13.22 3.95 -11.66
C TYR A 161 12.57 4.75 -10.52
N ARG A 162 13.23 5.82 -10.03
CA ARG A 162 12.70 6.70 -8.98
C ARG A 162 11.38 7.37 -9.42
N ALA A 163 11.31 7.87 -10.66
CA ALA A 163 10.12 8.49 -11.22
C ALA A 163 8.97 7.48 -11.35
N LEU A 164 9.24 6.29 -11.91
CA LEU A 164 8.25 5.24 -12.05
C LEU A 164 7.72 4.76 -10.69
N ARG A 165 8.59 4.69 -9.68
CA ARG A 165 8.18 4.33 -8.33
C ARG A 165 7.29 5.38 -7.68
N ALA A 166 7.62 6.66 -7.84
CA ALA A 166 6.78 7.76 -7.35
C ALA A 166 5.39 7.73 -7.98
N GLU A 167 5.32 7.48 -9.29
CA GLU A 167 4.06 7.34 -10.03
C GLU A 167 3.25 6.12 -9.56
N ALA A 168 3.91 4.97 -9.35
CA ALA A 168 3.26 3.76 -8.84
C ALA A 168 2.68 3.97 -7.42
N ASP A 169 3.40 4.68 -6.56
CA ASP A 169 2.92 5.02 -5.22
C ASP A 169 1.73 5.98 -5.28
N HIS A 170 1.72 6.93 -6.23
CA HIS A 170 0.58 7.82 -6.48
C HIS A 170 -0.68 7.06 -6.94
N TYR A 171 -0.55 6.15 -7.92
CA TYR A 171 -1.67 5.30 -8.35
C TYR A 171 -2.19 4.41 -7.22
N LYS A 172 -1.29 3.91 -6.37
CA LYS A 172 -1.69 3.10 -5.22
C LYS A 172 -2.55 3.92 -4.24
N GLN A 173 -2.15 5.15 -3.93
CA GLN A 173 -2.92 6.06 -3.07
C GLN A 173 -4.30 6.37 -3.68
N MET A 174 -4.36 6.73 -4.96
CA MET A 174 -5.64 6.99 -5.63
C MET A 174 -6.57 5.77 -5.63
N ALA A 175 -6.03 4.56 -5.78
CA ALA A 175 -6.82 3.33 -5.70
C ALA A 175 -7.35 3.05 -4.29
N GLU A 176 -6.59 3.40 -3.25
CA GLU A 176 -7.02 3.31 -1.85
C GLU A 176 -8.13 4.33 -1.55
N ASP A 177 -7.99 5.58 -2.01
CA ASP A 177 -8.99 6.63 -1.85
C ASP A 177 -10.31 6.28 -2.55
N LEU A 178 -10.23 5.79 -3.80
CA LEU A 178 -11.42 5.37 -4.55
C LEU A 178 -12.16 4.23 -3.84
N ARG A 179 -11.42 3.24 -3.30
CA ARG A 179 -12.02 2.15 -2.52
C ARG A 179 -12.67 2.67 -1.24
N SER A 180 -12.07 3.65 -0.57
CA SER A 180 -12.67 4.29 0.61
C SER A 180 -13.99 4.96 0.25
N ALA A 181 -13.99 5.81 -0.78
CA ALA A 181 -15.17 6.54 -1.25
C ALA A 181 -16.29 5.59 -1.71
N GLN A 182 -15.96 4.48 -2.36
CA GLN A 182 -16.94 3.46 -2.75
C GLN A 182 -17.60 2.79 -1.54
N ARG A 183 -16.84 2.51 -0.47
CA ARG A 183 -17.40 1.96 0.78
C ARG A 183 -18.34 2.96 1.45
N GLU A 184 -17.96 4.23 1.50
CA GLU A 184 -18.79 5.29 2.07
C GLU A 184 -20.10 5.45 1.27
N ARG A 185 -20.01 5.44 -0.08
CA ARG A 185 -21.20 5.48 -0.94
C ARG A 185 -22.11 4.27 -0.74
N ALA A 186 -21.55 3.06 -0.70
CA ALA A 186 -22.33 1.85 -0.47
C ALA A 186 -23.05 1.88 0.89
N ALA A 187 -22.38 2.37 1.94
CA ALA A 187 -22.99 2.55 3.26
C ALA A 187 -24.13 3.59 3.24
N ALA A 188 -23.94 4.72 2.55
CA ALA A 188 -24.94 5.76 2.41
C ALA A 188 -26.17 5.29 1.59
N GLU A 189 -25.95 4.59 0.48
CA GLU A 189 -27.02 4.00 -0.33
C GLU A 189 -27.80 2.95 0.44
N HIS A 190 -27.13 2.09 1.21
CA HIS A 190 -27.79 1.12 2.07
C HIS A 190 -28.67 1.80 3.12
N ALA A 191 -28.14 2.82 3.82
CA ALA A 191 -28.89 3.58 4.80
C ALA A 191 -30.10 4.31 4.17
N ALA A 192 -29.92 4.90 2.99
CA ALA A 192 -31.01 5.54 2.24
C ALA A 192 -32.08 4.51 1.81
N GLY A 193 -31.66 3.34 1.34
CA GLY A 193 -32.55 2.23 0.98
C GLY A 193 -33.39 1.75 2.17
N VAL A 194 -32.77 1.55 3.33
CA VAL A 194 -33.48 1.19 4.58
C VAL A 194 -34.49 2.28 4.98
N ALA A 195 -34.11 3.55 4.88
CA ALA A 195 -35.02 4.67 5.20
C ALA A 195 -36.21 4.76 4.23
N GLN A 196 -35.96 4.58 2.93
CA GLN A 196 -37.01 4.57 1.91
C GLN A 196 -37.99 3.43 2.12
N GLU A 197 -37.47 2.24 2.44
CA GLU A 197 -38.29 1.06 2.72
C GLU A 197 -39.18 1.27 3.94
N ARG A 198 -38.59 1.79 5.02
CA ARG A 198 -39.35 2.13 6.23
C ARG A 198 -40.46 3.15 5.95
N ALA A 199 -40.22 4.15 5.12
CA ALA A 199 -41.22 5.15 4.74
C ALA A 199 -42.32 4.55 3.83
N ARG A 200 -41.98 3.59 2.98
CA ARG A 200 -42.96 2.83 2.18
C ARG A 200 -43.86 1.99 3.09
N LEU A 201 -43.26 1.19 3.97
CA LEU A 201 -43.99 0.34 4.92
C LEU A 201 -44.89 1.16 5.86
N ALA A 202 -44.42 2.33 6.33
CA ALA A 202 -45.23 3.21 7.16
C ALA A 202 -46.50 3.69 6.44
N ARG A 203 -46.42 3.99 5.14
CA ARG A 203 -47.59 4.38 4.33
C ARG A 203 -48.55 3.21 4.12
N GLU A 204 -48.03 2.04 3.77
CA GLU A 204 -48.85 0.84 3.57
C GLU A 204 -49.60 0.41 4.84
N VAL A 205 -48.92 0.46 5.99
CA VAL A 205 -49.56 0.23 7.30
C VAL A 205 -50.60 1.31 7.60
N HIS A 206 -50.30 2.58 7.34
CA HIS A 206 -51.24 3.67 7.57
C HIS A 206 -52.51 3.53 6.73
N ASP A 207 -52.38 3.20 5.44
CA ASP A 207 -53.51 3.01 4.52
C ASP A 207 -54.38 1.82 4.98
N THR A 208 -53.76 0.71 5.37
CA THR A 208 -54.46 -0.46 5.91
C THR A 208 -55.21 -0.13 7.20
N MET A 209 -54.56 0.59 8.12
CA MET A 209 -55.20 1.03 9.37
C MET A 209 -56.35 2.00 9.12
N ALA A 210 -56.18 2.97 8.21
CA ALA A 210 -57.20 3.94 7.86
C ALA A 210 -58.44 3.26 7.23
N GLN A 211 -58.21 2.27 6.37
CA GLN A 211 -59.28 1.47 5.76
C GLN A 211 -60.03 0.64 6.82
N GLY A 212 -59.33 -0.08 7.70
CA GLY A 212 -59.94 -0.88 8.76
C GLY A 212 -60.77 -0.04 9.73
N LEU A 213 -60.23 1.10 10.17
CA LEU A 213 -60.94 2.06 11.03
C LEU A 213 -62.18 2.65 10.34
N SER A 214 -62.08 2.99 9.06
CA SER A 214 -63.21 3.52 8.29
C SER A 214 -64.37 2.51 8.20
N SER A 215 -64.06 1.22 8.01
CA SER A 215 -65.05 0.15 8.01
C SER A 215 -65.78 0.04 9.35
N ILE A 216 -65.04 0.07 10.46
CA ILE A 216 -65.62 0.06 11.82
C ILE A 216 -66.53 1.28 12.04
N VAL A 217 -66.12 2.47 11.60
CA VAL A 217 -66.94 3.70 11.73
C VAL A 217 -68.24 3.59 10.92
N LEU A 218 -68.19 3.05 9.69
CA LEU A 218 -69.40 2.83 8.89
C LEU A 218 -70.34 1.82 9.54
N LEU A 219 -69.83 0.69 10.03
CA LEU A 219 -70.61 -0.32 10.74
C LEU A 219 -71.23 0.25 12.02
N GLY A 220 -70.49 1.07 12.77
CA GLY A 220 -71.01 1.77 13.95
C GLY A 220 -72.18 2.72 13.63
N ARG A 221 -72.11 3.43 12.50
CA ARG A 221 -73.24 4.25 12.02
C ARG A 221 -74.44 3.42 11.57
N ALA A 222 -74.22 2.20 11.06
CA ALA A 222 -75.30 1.29 10.72
C ALA A 222 -75.99 0.75 11.98
N LEU A 223 -75.20 0.40 13.01
CA LEU A 223 -75.69 -0.03 14.32
C LEU A 223 -76.59 1.03 14.97
N ASP A 224 -76.18 2.30 14.95
CA ASP A 224 -76.94 3.42 15.52
C ASP A 224 -78.35 3.55 14.91
N LYS A 225 -78.49 3.26 13.60
CA LYS A 225 -79.78 3.27 12.89
C LYS A 225 -80.66 2.05 13.21
N GLN A 226 -80.10 0.98 13.76
CA GLN A 226 -80.78 -0.29 14.02
C GLN A 226 -81.19 -0.46 15.50
N LEU A 227 -80.95 0.53 16.37
CA LEU A 227 -81.24 0.46 17.81
C LEU A 227 -82.71 0.17 18.16
N GLY A 228 -83.65 0.29 17.21
CA GLY A 228 -85.05 -0.11 17.38
C GLY A 228 -85.35 -1.59 17.10
N ASP A 229 -84.38 -2.35 16.56
CA ASP A 229 -84.46 -3.79 16.28
C ASP A 229 -83.28 -4.51 16.96
N ASP A 230 -83.60 -5.12 18.10
CA ASP A 230 -82.64 -5.74 19.01
C ASP A 230 -81.91 -6.96 18.40
N ALA A 231 -82.46 -7.56 17.34
CA ALA A 231 -81.82 -8.65 16.62
C ALA A 231 -80.80 -8.12 15.60
N ALA A 232 -81.21 -7.15 14.76
CA ALA A 232 -80.33 -6.53 13.76
C ALA A 232 -79.16 -5.76 14.42
N ALA A 233 -79.42 -5.06 15.53
CA ALA A 233 -78.38 -4.37 16.28
C ALA A 233 -77.32 -5.33 16.86
N ARG A 234 -77.74 -6.51 17.36
CA ARG A 234 -76.79 -7.53 17.85
C ARG A 234 -75.92 -8.09 16.73
N GLU A 235 -76.49 -8.36 15.57
CA GLU A 235 -75.74 -8.87 14.41
C GLU A 235 -74.67 -7.87 13.95
N THR A 236 -75.03 -6.59 13.78
CA THR A 236 -74.07 -5.55 13.39
C THR A 236 -72.98 -5.35 14.45
N LEU A 237 -73.30 -5.46 15.74
CA LEU A 237 -72.32 -5.38 16.82
C LEU A 237 -71.30 -6.52 16.78
N ASP A 238 -71.74 -7.74 16.46
CA ASP A 238 -70.83 -8.89 16.31
C ASP A 238 -69.90 -8.72 15.10
N VAL A 239 -70.40 -8.17 13.98
CA VAL A 239 -69.57 -7.84 12.81
C VAL A 239 -68.54 -6.76 13.13
N ILE A 240 -68.89 -5.74 13.92
CA ILE A 240 -67.92 -4.72 14.39
C ILE A 240 -66.83 -5.39 15.23
N ARG A 241 -67.21 -6.27 16.17
CA ARG A 241 -66.26 -6.96 17.06
C ARG A 241 -65.30 -7.86 16.29
N SER A 242 -65.80 -8.66 15.33
CA SER A 242 -64.94 -9.51 14.50
C SER A 242 -63.99 -8.67 13.66
N THR A 243 -64.51 -7.64 12.98
CA THR A 243 -63.71 -6.73 12.13
C THR A 243 -62.63 -6.00 12.93
N ALA A 244 -62.93 -5.56 14.16
CA ALA A 244 -61.95 -4.92 15.04
C ALA A 244 -60.88 -5.91 15.53
N ALA A 245 -61.28 -7.15 15.87
CA ALA A 245 -60.35 -8.19 16.28
C ALA A 245 -59.40 -8.59 15.15
N ASP A 246 -59.92 -8.72 13.93
CA ASP A 246 -59.14 -9.06 12.74
C ASP A 246 -58.13 -7.96 12.39
N ASN A 247 -58.57 -6.69 12.37
CA ASN A 247 -57.68 -5.53 12.16
C ASN A 247 -56.58 -5.44 13.23
N LEU A 248 -56.89 -5.74 14.50
CA LEU A 248 -55.90 -5.75 15.58
C LEU A 248 -54.89 -6.91 15.41
N ALA A 249 -55.36 -8.08 14.98
CA ALA A 249 -54.50 -9.22 14.69
C ALA A 249 -53.56 -8.92 13.50
N GLU A 250 -54.09 -8.28 12.45
CA GLU A 250 -53.33 -7.78 11.29
C GLU A 250 -52.20 -6.84 11.71
N ALA A 251 -52.54 -5.78 12.47
CA ALA A 251 -51.57 -4.81 12.94
C ALA A 251 -50.47 -5.46 13.81
N ARG A 252 -50.84 -6.41 14.68
CA ARG A 252 -49.88 -7.16 15.51
C ARG A 252 -48.95 -8.04 14.66
N ARG A 253 -49.46 -8.70 13.61
CA ARG A 253 -48.63 -9.48 12.67
C ARG A 253 -47.63 -8.58 11.94
N PHE A 254 -48.07 -7.43 11.44
CA PHE A 254 -47.19 -6.45 10.77
C PHE A 254 -46.08 -5.91 11.67
N VAL A 255 -46.40 -5.56 12.92
CA VAL A 255 -45.38 -5.10 13.89
C VAL A 255 -44.38 -6.22 14.18
N LYS A 256 -44.84 -7.46 14.40
CA LYS A 256 -43.96 -8.59 14.70
C LYS A 256 -43.02 -8.93 13.55
N ALA A 257 -43.51 -8.91 12.31
CA ALA A 257 -42.69 -9.14 11.11
C ALA A 257 -41.60 -8.07 10.96
N ASN A 258 -41.96 -6.79 11.08
CA ASN A 258 -41.00 -5.68 10.96
C ASN A 258 -39.98 -5.62 12.11
N SER A 259 -40.38 -6.00 13.33
CA SER A 259 -39.48 -6.04 14.49
C SER A 259 -38.43 -7.15 14.36
N ALA A 260 -38.82 -8.29 13.77
CA ALA A 260 -37.92 -9.40 13.50
C ALA A 260 -36.90 -9.04 12.42
N ASP A 261 -37.35 -8.41 11.31
CA ASP A 261 -36.47 -7.94 10.24
C ASP A 261 -35.43 -6.93 10.74
N THR A 262 -35.84 -6.02 11.63
CA THR A 262 -34.93 -5.04 12.24
C THR A 262 -33.84 -5.72 13.09
N ALA A 263 -34.18 -6.75 13.86
CA ALA A 263 -33.22 -7.49 14.67
C ALA A 263 -32.23 -8.32 13.83
N SER A 264 -32.67 -8.89 12.70
CA SER A 264 -31.80 -9.60 11.77
C SER A 264 -30.87 -8.66 10.98
N ILE A 265 -31.32 -7.44 10.66
CA ILE A 265 -30.48 -6.42 10.00
C ILE A 265 -29.40 -5.90 10.95
N GLU A 266 -29.74 -5.66 12.23
CA GLU A 266 -28.76 -5.27 13.27
C GLU A 266 -27.72 -6.38 13.54
N ALA A 267 -28.13 -7.65 13.53
CA ALA A 267 -27.21 -8.78 13.70
C ALA A 267 -26.25 -8.97 12.51
N ALA A 268 -26.69 -8.65 11.29
CA ALA A 268 -25.89 -8.79 10.06
C ALA A 268 -24.91 -7.62 9.81
N SER A 269 -25.16 -6.44 10.41
CA SER A 269 -24.35 -5.23 10.19
C SER A 269 -23.13 -5.09 11.10
N GLY A 270 -22.81 -6.10 11.94
CA GLY A 270 -21.49 -6.25 12.57
C GLY A 270 -21.04 -5.10 13.48
N GLY A 271 -21.96 -4.24 13.93
CA GLY A 271 -21.67 -3.19 14.88
C GLY A 271 -21.71 -3.72 16.30
N ASP A 272 -20.59 -3.60 17.02
CA ASP A 272 -20.52 -3.70 18.48
C ASP A 272 -21.59 -2.78 19.08
N THR A 273 -22.76 -3.35 19.33
CA THR A 273 -23.85 -2.64 19.99
C THR A 273 -23.50 -2.71 21.47
N PRO A 274 -23.16 -1.60 22.15
CA PRO A 274 -22.76 -1.65 23.54
C PRO A 274 -23.89 -2.32 24.32
N GLN A 275 -23.59 -3.52 24.82
CA GLN A 275 -24.49 -4.35 25.59
C GLN A 275 -25.17 -3.45 26.62
N ARG A 276 -26.49 -3.23 26.48
CA ARG A 276 -27.24 -2.35 27.38
C ARG A 276 -27.18 -2.95 28.78
N VAL A 277 -26.18 -2.52 29.56
CA VAL A 277 -26.03 -2.90 30.95
C VAL A 277 -27.30 -2.48 31.67
N ALA A 278 -27.99 -3.45 32.30
CA ALA A 278 -29.23 -3.23 33.00
C ALA A 278 -29.08 -2.06 33.99
N LEU A 279 -30.03 -1.14 33.96
CA LEU A 279 -30.14 0.04 34.82
C LEU A 279 -29.73 -0.18 36.31
N PRO A 280 -30.09 -1.31 36.97
CA PRO A 280 -29.62 -1.59 38.34
C PRO A 280 -28.10 -1.64 38.49
N VAL A 281 -27.36 -2.19 37.52
CA VAL A 281 -25.89 -2.31 37.58
C VAL A 281 -25.21 -0.94 37.42
N ARG A 282 -25.81 -0.04 36.62
CA ARG A 282 -25.30 1.34 36.46
C ARG A 282 -25.52 2.16 37.74
N LEU A 283 -26.66 1.95 38.42
CA LEU A 283 -26.95 2.59 39.70
C LEU A 283 -26.02 2.09 40.82
N GLU A 284 -25.72 0.79 40.88
CA GLU A 284 -24.74 0.26 41.84
C GLU A 284 -23.33 0.84 41.64
N ARG A 285 -22.88 0.99 40.39
CA ARG A 285 -21.57 1.60 40.10
C ARG A 285 -21.52 3.07 40.49
N LEU A 286 -22.60 3.82 40.26
CA LEU A 286 -22.71 5.21 40.67
C LEU A 286 -22.79 5.35 42.20
N ALA A 287 -23.49 4.44 42.88
CA ALA A 287 -23.55 4.41 44.34
C ALA A 287 -22.16 4.12 44.95
N ARG A 288 -21.41 3.16 44.41
CA ARG A 288 -20.03 2.87 44.85
C ARG A 288 -19.07 4.04 44.57
N ALA A 289 -19.18 4.65 43.39
CA ALA A 289 -18.36 5.81 43.04
C ALA A 289 -18.68 7.05 43.89
N ALA A 290 -19.91 7.17 44.40
CA ALA A 290 -20.30 8.23 45.34
C ALA A 290 -19.79 7.95 46.76
N SER A 291 -19.83 6.69 47.23
CA SER A 291 -19.27 6.32 48.54
C SER A 291 -17.76 6.48 48.63
N ASP A 292 -17.05 6.22 47.52
CA ASP A 292 -15.59 6.36 47.47
C ASP A 292 -15.13 7.84 47.45
N ARG A 293 -16.00 8.80 47.12
CA ARG A 293 -15.70 10.24 47.19
C ARG A 293 -15.98 10.87 48.56
N GLN A 294 -16.70 10.17 49.44
CA GLN A 294 -17.03 10.64 50.79
C GLN A 294 -16.11 10.09 51.88
N ARG A 295 -15.13 9.25 51.51
CA ARG A 295 -14.00 8.85 52.36
C ARG A 295 -12.76 9.64 51.98
#